data_AF-G2FMR6-F1
#
_entry.id   AF-G2FMR6-F1
#
_cell.length_a   1.000
_cell.length_b   1.000
_cell.length_c   1.000
_cell.angle_alpha   90.00
_cell.angle_beta   90.00
_cell.angle_gamma   90.00
#
_symmetry.space_group_name_H-M   'P 1'
#
loop_
_entity.id
_entity.type
_entity.pdbx_description
1 polymer ?
#
loop_
_entity_poly.entity_id
_entity_poly.type
_entity_poly.pdbx_seq_one_letter_code
_entity_poly.pdbx_strand_id
1 'polypeptide(L)'
;MFITDDPKDKVYKDLLDFAFSVCDQFIVVIRKDINITKDASAVLESLAPFLIAKREQFEWPGTKLGTGRPDCFGQKAEPATVYYFKTDNEAKKILLEVSNSLHSWMQPNLPEDLSFIKNQNPWLINTSHESISYFETEDKDEIKKIMNIEDLQVRTPDSLKNNVPKVYTDDKYPNMKCIFCEKRFKEGDTVPESNASEIYFVCLKCMNNDLKVCNADGKIFNKQSVNRGDLIIDEIQTLKIEDSDLLEFITDIFKNKKGGVCSKKCLNSLYINECIMHLQTYLALASMEKESTSDLVNMIKGNEDIKNKLMHKIDELKTFLW
;
A
#
# COMPACT_ATOMS: atom_id res chain seq x y z
N MET A 1 4.38 7.67 -15.10
CA MET A 1 5.57 8.42 -14.66
C MET A 1 5.39 8.75 -13.19
N PHE A 2 6.25 8.29 -12.30
CA PHE A 2 6.09 8.47 -10.85
C PHE A 2 6.62 9.81 -10.40
N ILE A 3 5.90 10.50 -9.53
CA ILE A 3 6.39 11.66 -8.79
C ILE A 3 7.13 11.11 -7.56
N THR A 4 8.38 11.54 -7.32
CA THR A 4 9.21 10.96 -6.26
C THR A 4 9.19 11.72 -4.94
N ASP A 5 8.75 12.97 -4.96
CA ASP A 5 8.61 13.83 -3.79
C ASP A 5 7.31 14.62 -3.87
N ASP A 6 6.74 15.02 -2.73
CA ASP A 6 5.51 15.83 -2.67
C ASP A 6 5.69 17.17 -3.40
N PRO A 7 4.95 17.43 -4.50
CA PRO A 7 4.90 18.74 -5.13
C PRO A 7 4.31 19.77 -4.16
N LYS A 8 5.09 20.81 -3.84
CA LYS A 8 4.69 21.89 -2.92
C LYS A 8 4.79 23.27 -3.54
N ASP A 9 4.05 24.20 -2.98
CA ASP A 9 4.07 25.63 -3.27
C ASP A 9 3.99 25.93 -4.77
N LYS A 10 5.05 26.50 -5.36
CA LYS A 10 5.11 26.80 -6.78
C LYS A 10 4.99 25.54 -7.64
N VAL A 11 5.63 24.44 -7.26
CA VAL A 11 5.58 23.17 -8.01
C VAL A 11 4.17 22.60 -8.02
N TYR A 12 3.49 22.65 -6.87
CA TYR A 12 2.08 22.27 -6.77
C TYR A 12 1.20 23.13 -7.68
N LYS A 13 1.42 24.45 -7.65
CA LYS A 13 0.67 25.38 -8.49
C LYS A 13 0.88 25.13 -9.98
N ASP A 14 2.13 24.99 -10.42
CA ASP A 14 2.47 24.75 -11.82
C ASP A 14 1.91 23.39 -12.29
N LEU A 15 1.92 22.38 -11.41
CA LEU A 15 1.28 21.09 -11.64
C LEU A 15 -0.24 21.22 -11.84
N LEU A 16 -0.93 21.96 -10.96
CA LEU A 16 -2.36 22.20 -11.11
C LEU A 16 -2.67 23.00 -12.38
N ASP A 17 -1.89 24.04 -12.68
CA ASP A 17 -2.06 24.82 -13.91
C ASP A 17 -2.01 23.92 -15.14
N PHE A 18 -1.08 22.96 -15.17
CA PHE A 18 -1.00 22.00 -16.26
C PHE A 18 -2.17 20.99 -16.24
N ALA A 19 -2.49 20.39 -15.09
CA ALA A 19 -3.58 19.43 -14.95
C ALA A 19 -4.93 20.01 -15.43
N PHE A 20 -5.27 21.23 -15.01
CA PHE A 20 -6.48 21.94 -15.44
C PHE A 20 -6.48 22.32 -16.94
N SER A 21 -5.31 22.39 -17.57
CA SER A 21 -5.21 22.68 -19.01
C SER A 21 -5.46 21.46 -19.91
N VAL A 22 -5.34 20.24 -19.37
CA VAL A 22 -5.42 19.00 -20.17
C VAL A 22 -6.51 18.03 -19.73
N CYS A 23 -6.95 18.09 -18.48
CA CYS A 23 -7.94 17.17 -17.92
C CYS A 23 -9.36 17.76 -17.98
N ASP A 24 -10.36 16.89 -18.08
CA ASP A 24 -11.78 17.27 -18.11
C ASP A 24 -12.38 17.34 -16.69
N GLN A 25 -11.83 16.55 -15.78
CA GLN A 25 -12.36 16.34 -14.44
C GLN A 25 -11.24 16.14 -13.42
N PHE A 26 -11.57 16.39 -12.16
CA PHE A 26 -10.78 15.94 -11.02
C PHE A 26 -11.70 15.28 -9.99
N ILE A 27 -11.10 14.49 -9.11
CA ILE A 27 -11.81 13.82 -8.04
C ILE A 27 -11.20 14.14 -6.68
N VAL A 28 -12.02 14.02 -5.65
CA VAL A 28 -11.58 13.85 -4.27
C VAL A 28 -12.48 12.83 -3.57
N VAL A 29 -12.00 12.24 -2.48
CA VAL A 29 -12.61 11.08 -1.83
C VAL A 29 -12.91 11.37 -0.36
N ILE A 30 -14.10 10.97 0.10
CA ILE A 30 -14.45 10.92 1.52
C ILE A 30 -14.67 9.46 1.92
N ARG A 31 -13.77 8.97 2.76
CA ARG A 31 -13.86 7.70 3.46
C ARG A 31 -14.82 7.83 4.65
N LYS A 32 -15.73 6.87 4.79
CA LYS A 32 -16.76 6.85 5.85
C LYS A 32 -16.24 6.43 7.21
N ASP A 33 -15.14 5.68 7.23
CA ASP A 33 -14.49 5.21 8.45
C ASP A 33 -13.62 6.30 9.10
N ILE A 34 -13.47 7.47 8.46
CA ILE A 34 -12.71 8.61 8.95
C ILE A 34 -13.61 9.84 9.01
N ASN A 35 -13.73 10.46 10.18
CA ASN A 35 -14.47 11.72 10.32
C ASN A 35 -13.79 12.84 9.53
N ILE A 36 -14.58 13.75 8.95
CA ILE A 36 -14.07 14.96 8.31
C ILE A 36 -14.14 16.15 9.27
N THR A 37 -13.21 17.10 9.13
CA THR A 37 -13.29 18.38 9.84
C THR A 37 -14.28 19.34 9.15
N LYS A 38 -14.52 20.48 9.81
CA LYS A 38 -15.26 21.60 9.20
C LYS A 38 -14.54 22.14 7.96
N ASP A 39 -13.20 22.09 7.94
CA ASP A 39 -12.41 22.59 6.81
C ASP A 39 -12.63 21.72 5.58
N ALA A 40 -12.50 20.39 5.71
CA ALA A 40 -12.82 19.46 4.63
C ALA A 40 -14.27 19.61 4.13
N SER A 41 -15.22 19.83 5.04
CA SER A 41 -16.62 20.10 4.69
C SER A 41 -16.77 21.40 3.88
N ALA A 42 -16.10 22.48 4.32
CA ALA A 42 -16.11 23.77 3.63
C ALA A 42 -15.47 23.70 2.23
N VAL A 43 -14.44 22.87 2.04
CA VAL A 43 -13.86 22.62 0.71
C VAL A 43 -14.90 22.00 -0.22
N LEU A 44 -15.62 20.97 0.23
CA LEU A 44 -16.67 20.32 -0.57
C LEU A 44 -17.82 21.27 -0.90
N GLU A 45 -18.24 22.12 0.06
CA GLU A 45 -19.25 23.14 -0.17
C GLU A 45 -18.79 24.18 -1.20
N SER A 46 -17.54 24.64 -1.12
CA SER A 46 -16.96 25.60 -2.06
C SER A 46 -16.84 25.02 -3.48
N LEU A 47 -16.56 23.72 -3.59
CA LEU A 47 -16.46 23.02 -4.87
C LEU A 47 -17.82 22.58 -5.44
N ALA A 48 -18.90 22.62 -4.65
CA ALA A 48 -20.22 22.14 -5.04
C ALA A 48 -20.75 22.70 -6.39
N PRO A 49 -20.51 23.97 -6.78
CA PRO A 49 -20.92 24.49 -8.09
C PRO A 49 -20.29 23.76 -9.29
N PHE A 50 -19.15 23.08 -9.10
CA PHE A 50 -18.42 22.37 -10.15
C PHE A 50 -18.68 20.85 -10.11
N LEU A 51 -19.55 20.38 -9.21
CA LEU A 51 -19.82 18.97 -9.02
C LEU A 51 -20.57 18.39 -10.23
N ILE A 52 -20.01 17.33 -10.80
CA ILE A 52 -20.61 16.53 -11.88
C ILE A 52 -21.42 15.39 -11.27
N ALA A 53 -20.81 14.64 -10.35
CA ALA A 53 -21.43 13.48 -9.72
C ALA A 53 -20.75 13.14 -8.40
N LYS A 54 -21.46 12.44 -7.51
CA LYS A 54 -20.89 11.73 -6.37
C LYS A 54 -21.29 10.26 -6.43
N ARG A 55 -20.38 9.35 -6.10
CA ARG A 55 -20.61 7.90 -6.20
C ARG A 55 -20.03 7.17 -5.00
N GLU A 56 -20.76 6.19 -4.51
CA GLU A 56 -20.28 5.23 -3.52
C GLU A 56 -19.44 4.17 -4.23
N GLN A 57 -18.15 4.07 -3.91
CA GLN A 57 -17.21 3.21 -4.61
C GLN A 57 -16.21 2.56 -3.65
N PHE A 58 -15.78 1.36 -4.01
CA PHE A 58 -14.67 0.66 -3.35
C PHE A 58 -13.35 0.83 -4.07
N GLU A 59 -13.35 1.53 -5.20
CA GLU A 59 -12.17 1.70 -6.05
C GLU A 59 -12.22 3.08 -6.69
N TRP A 60 -11.07 3.74 -6.70
CA TRP A 60 -10.80 4.99 -7.38
C TRP A 60 -9.34 4.97 -7.86
N PRO A 61 -8.90 5.92 -8.70
CA PRO A 61 -7.52 5.98 -9.15
C PRO A 61 -6.53 5.84 -7.99
N GLY A 62 -5.70 4.81 -8.04
CA GLY A 62 -4.64 4.56 -7.05
C GLY A 62 -5.05 3.74 -5.82
N THR A 63 -6.34 3.51 -5.57
CA THR A 63 -6.80 2.86 -4.33
C THR A 63 -7.97 1.92 -4.56
N LYS A 64 -7.89 0.76 -3.92
CA LYS A 64 -8.96 -0.24 -3.87
C LYS A 64 -9.19 -0.67 -2.43
N LEU A 65 -10.34 -0.29 -1.87
CA LEU A 65 -10.80 -0.79 -0.58
C LEU A 65 -11.14 -2.28 -0.68
N GLY A 66 -11.00 -2.98 0.45
CA GLY A 66 -11.46 -4.36 0.56
C GLY A 66 -12.95 -4.46 0.21
N THR A 67 -13.32 -5.35 -0.70
CA THR A 67 -14.73 -5.54 -1.10
C THR A 67 -15.30 -6.77 -0.38
N GLY A 68 -16.17 -6.53 0.59
CA GLY A 68 -17.11 -7.55 1.10
C GLY A 68 -16.56 -8.67 1.97
N ARG A 69 -15.25 -8.77 2.21
CA ARG A 69 -14.73 -9.60 3.31
C ARG A 69 -14.61 -8.75 4.57
N PRO A 70 -15.16 -9.21 5.70
CA PRO A 70 -14.81 -8.63 6.98
C PRO A 70 -13.29 -8.61 7.10
N ASP A 71 -12.74 -7.49 7.55
CA ASP A 71 -11.34 -7.43 7.95
C ASP A 71 -11.08 -8.45 9.07
N CYS A 72 -9.84 -8.50 9.53
CA CYS A 72 -9.46 -9.37 10.63
C CYS A 72 -10.26 -9.14 11.93
N PHE A 73 -11.12 -8.14 12.02
CA PHE A 73 -11.94 -7.77 13.18
C PHE A 73 -13.45 -7.88 12.94
N GLY A 74 -13.87 -8.49 11.82
CA GLY A 74 -15.28 -8.62 11.48
C GLY A 74 -15.90 -7.35 10.87
N GLN A 75 -15.12 -6.29 10.63
CA GLN A 75 -15.61 -5.06 10.03
C GLN A 75 -15.66 -5.22 8.52
N LYS A 76 -16.84 -5.06 7.94
CA LYS A 76 -16.96 -4.95 6.49
C LYS A 76 -16.46 -3.57 6.08
N ALA A 77 -15.59 -3.53 5.08
CA ALA A 77 -15.22 -2.26 4.49
C ALA A 77 -16.49 -1.57 3.95
N GLU A 78 -16.63 -0.30 4.29
CA GLU A 78 -17.66 0.58 3.76
C GLU A 78 -17.16 1.21 2.46
N PRO A 79 -18.03 1.46 1.47
CA PRO A 79 -17.64 2.21 0.29
C PRO A 79 -17.32 3.67 0.68
N ALA A 80 -16.34 4.25 0.00
CA ALA A 80 -16.05 5.68 0.08
C ALA A 80 -16.96 6.46 -0.87
N THR A 81 -17.23 7.71 -0.53
CA THR A 81 -17.91 8.65 -1.44
C THR A 81 -16.86 9.36 -2.29
N VAL A 82 -16.84 9.10 -3.59
CA VAL A 82 -15.97 9.77 -4.55
C VAL A 82 -16.74 10.89 -5.24
N TYR A 83 -16.20 12.10 -5.18
CA TYR A 83 -16.77 13.30 -5.79
C TYR A 83 -16.04 13.59 -7.10
N TYR A 84 -16.78 13.76 -8.19
CA TYR A 84 -16.28 14.10 -9.51
C TYR A 84 -16.63 15.55 -9.82
N PHE A 85 -15.62 16.37 -10.05
CA PHE A 85 -15.76 17.78 -10.36
C PHE A 85 -15.26 18.09 -11.76
N LYS A 86 -15.85 19.09 -12.40
CA LYS A 86 -15.36 19.63 -13.66
C LYS A 86 -14.09 20.44 -13.42
N THR A 87 -13.10 20.32 -14.29
CA THR A 87 -11.98 21.27 -14.31
C THR A 87 -12.49 22.65 -14.76
N ASP A 88 -12.36 23.63 -13.86
CA ASP A 88 -12.76 25.02 -14.07
C ASP A 88 -11.75 25.95 -13.39
N ASN A 89 -11.58 27.17 -13.92
CA ASN A 89 -10.62 28.13 -13.38
C ASN A 89 -10.96 28.55 -11.94
N GLU A 90 -12.25 28.66 -11.60
CA GLU A 90 -12.66 28.99 -10.23
C GLU A 90 -12.47 27.81 -9.28
N ALA A 91 -12.73 26.58 -9.75
CA ALA A 91 -12.40 25.37 -8.99
C ALA A 91 -10.90 25.28 -8.69
N LYS A 92 -10.04 25.60 -9.66
CA LYS A 92 -8.58 25.64 -9.46
C LYS A 92 -8.17 26.61 -8.36
N LYS A 93 -8.76 27.80 -8.32
CA LYS A 93 -8.46 28.79 -7.27
C LYS A 93 -8.78 28.23 -5.89
N ILE A 94 -9.92 27.58 -5.73
CA ILE A 94 -10.30 26.93 -4.48
C ILE A 94 -9.25 25.89 -4.07
N LEU A 95 -8.81 25.02 -4.99
CA LEU A 95 -7.77 24.02 -4.68
C LEU A 95 -6.45 24.67 -4.22
N LEU A 96 -6.04 25.77 -4.86
CA LEU A 96 -4.83 26.53 -4.52
C LEU A 96 -4.95 27.34 -3.23
N GLU A 97 -6.16 27.70 -2.81
CA GLU A 97 -6.41 28.42 -1.56
C GLU A 97 -6.39 27.49 -0.34
N VAL A 98 -6.89 26.25 -0.50
CA VAL A 98 -7.02 25.29 0.61
C VAL A 98 -5.77 24.45 0.82
N SER A 99 -4.89 24.35 -0.18
CA SER A 99 -3.67 23.56 -0.11
C SER A 99 -2.52 24.17 -0.93
N ASN A 100 -1.30 23.95 -0.44
CA ASN A 100 -0.06 24.20 -1.18
C ASN A 100 0.73 22.90 -1.44
N SER A 101 0.10 21.73 -1.34
CA SER A 101 0.74 20.41 -1.46
C SER A 101 -0.20 19.42 -2.15
N LEU A 102 0.37 18.47 -2.90
CA LEU A 102 -0.41 17.38 -3.48
C LEU A 102 -0.71 16.30 -2.43
N HIS A 103 0.25 15.94 -1.58
CA HIS A 103 0.10 14.88 -0.57
C HIS A 103 -0.65 15.34 0.68
N SER A 104 -0.96 16.63 0.83
CA SER A 104 -1.78 17.14 1.93
C SER A 104 -3.28 16.85 1.77
N TRP A 105 -3.73 16.39 0.60
CA TRP A 105 -5.11 15.98 0.33
C TRP A 105 -5.45 14.69 1.06
N MET A 106 -5.59 14.80 2.38
CA MET A 106 -5.69 13.70 3.32
C MET A 106 -6.70 14.03 4.42
N GLN A 107 -7.59 13.09 4.72
CA GLN A 107 -8.53 13.19 5.83
C GLN A 107 -7.76 13.14 7.17
N PRO A 108 -8.25 13.84 8.22
CA PRO A 108 -9.59 14.45 8.31
C PRO A 108 -9.67 15.90 7.80
N ASN A 109 -8.54 16.55 7.51
CA ASN A 109 -8.48 18.01 7.32
C ASN A 109 -8.85 18.45 5.90
N LEU A 110 -8.56 17.62 4.90
CA LEU A 110 -9.00 17.78 3.52
C LEU A 110 -9.64 16.47 3.04
N PRO A 111 -10.43 16.51 1.95
CA PRO A 111 -10.78 15.29 1.21
C PRO A 111 -9.53 14.53 0.76
N GLU A 112 -9.63 13.19 0.66
CA GLU A 112 -8.51 12.36 0.21
C GLU A 112 -8.28 12.40 -1.31
N ASP A 113 -7.04 12.11 -1.69
CA ASP A 113 -6.66 11.59 -3.02
C ASP A 113 -7.07 12.47 -4.20
N LEU A 114 -6.72 13.77 -4.14
CA LEU A 114 -6.90 14.69 -5.28
C LEU A 114 -6.21 14.14 -6.53
N SER A 115 -7.04 13.67 -7.48
CA SER A 115 -6.59 13.02 -8.71
C SER A 115 -7.31 13.63 -9.93
N PHE A 116 -6.70 13.56 -11.11
CA PHE A 116 -7.23 14.17 -12.34
C PHE A 116 -7.53 13.12 -13.40
N ILE A 117 -8.56 13.38 -14.21
CA ILE A 117 -9.10 12.48 -15.22
C ILE A 117 -9.17 13.21 -16.56
N LYS A 118 -8.62 12.58 -17.60
CA LYS A 118 -8.64 13.05 -18.98
C LYS A 118 -9.29 12.00 -19.88
N ASN A 119 -10.30 12.41 -20.66
CA ASN A 119 -11.05 11.52 -21.55
C ASN A 119 -11.54 10.25 -20.84
N GLN A 120 -12.07 10.40 -19.61
CA GLN A 120 -12.54 9.31 -18.73
C GLN A 120 -11.45 8.36 -18.20
N ASN A 121 -10.17 8.59 -18.50
CA ASN A 121 -9.06 7.81 -17.97
C ASN A 121 -8.32 8.61 -16.88
N PRO A 122 -7.82 7.96 -15.83
CA PRO A 122 -6.92 8.60 -14.88
C PRO A 122 -5.73 9.23 -15.61
N TRP A 123 -5.32 10.42 -15.17
CA TRP A 123 -4.19 11.15 -15.76
C TRP A 123 -3.14 11.49 -14.71
N LEU A 124 -3.55 12.09 -13.58
CA LEU A 124 -2.73 12.22 -12.38
C LEU A 124 -3.41 11.43 -11.27
N ILE A 125 -2.72 10.41 -10.79
CA ILE A 125 -3.17 9.55 -9.70
C ILE A 125 -2.40 9.95 -8.46
N ASN A 126 -3.10 10.17 -7.35
CA ASN A 126 -2.50 10.52 -6.08
C ASN A 126 -3.17 9.74 -4.95
N THR A 127 -2.40 8.90 -4.27
CA THR A 127 -2.77 8.19 -3.04
C THR A 127 -2.04 8.89 -1.90
N SER A 128 -2.66 9.90 -1.32
CA SER A 128 -2.00 10.87 -0.43
C SER A 128 -1.50 10.23 0.86
N HIS A 129 -2.29 9.36 1.46
CA HIS A 129 -1.92 8.65 2.70
C HIS A 129 -0.75 7.67 2.52
N GLU A 130 -0.46 7.26 1.28
CA GLU A 130 0.72 6.46 0.93
C GLU A 130 1.89 7.33 0.42
N SER A 131 1.67 8.63 0.21
CA SER A 131 2.62 9.54 -0.44
C SER A 131 3.06 9.05 -1.83
N ILE A 132 2.13 8.42 -2.55
CA ILE A 132 2.37 7.88 -3.90
C ILE A 132 1.58 8.70 -4.91
N SER A 133 2.27 9.25 -5.92
CA SER A 133 1.60 9.90 -7.03
C SER A 133 2.29 9.59 -8.35
N TYR A 134 1.52 9.51 -9.43
CA TYR A 134 2.06 9.25 -10.75
C TYR A 134 1.12 9.71 -11.86
N PHE A 135 1.70 9.96 -13.03
CA PHE A 135 0.97 10.25 -14.25
C PHE A 135 0.74 8.99 -15.09
N GLU A 136 -0.46 8.85 -15.63
CA GLU A 136 -0.82 7.90 -16.69
C GLU A 136 -1.01 8.66 -18.00
N THR A 137 0.07 8.78 -18.77
CA THR A 137 0.05 9.35 -20.12
C THR A 137 1.18 8.77 -20.97
N GLU A 138 0.89 8.56 -22.26
CA GLU A 138 1.86 8.20 -23.29
C GLU A 138 2.08 9.36 -24.29
N ASP A 139 1.38 10.48 -24.10
CA ASP A 139 1.48 11.65 -24.96
C ASP A 139 2.84 12.33 -24.77
N LYS A 140 3.62 12.41 -25.85
CA LYS A 140 4.98 12.93 -25.81
C LYS A 140 5.05 14.42 -25.47
N ASP A 141 4.05 15.19 -25.89
CA ASP A 141 4.00 16.63 -25.62
C ASP A 141 3.62 16.87 -24.15
N GLU A 142 2.72 16.06 -23.59
CA GLU A 142 2.43 16.09 -22.17
C GLU A 142 3.62 15.67 -21.33
N ILE A 143 4.27 14.55 -21.66
CA ILE A 143 5.48 14.09 -20.98
C ILE A 143 6.54 15.19 -20.97
N LYS A 144 6.77 15.86 -22.11
CA LYS A 144 7.71 16.96 -22.22
C LYS A 144 7.31 18.15 -21.34
N LYS A 145 6.01 18.48 -21.27
CA LYS A 145 5.51 19.56 -20.39
C LYS A 145 5.67 19.20 -18.92
N ILE A 146 5.36 17.97 -18.51
CA ILE A 146 5.56 17.49 -17.13
C ILE A 146 7.03 17.61 -16.74
N MET A 147 7.94 17.13 -17.60
CA MET A 147 9.38 17.21 -17.37
C MET A 147 9.94 18.65 -17.34
N ASN A 148 9.20 19.62 -17.85
CA ASN A 148 9.57 21.03 -17.83
C ASN A 148 8.93 21.80 -16.67
N ILE A 149 8.13 21.15 -15.81
CA ILE A 149 7.71 21.75 -14.55
C ILE A 149 8.95 21.82 -13.66
N GLU A 150 9.37 23.05 -13.37
CA GLU A 150 10.55 23.33 -12.56
C GLU A 150 10.43 22.66 -11.19
N ASP A 151 11.52 22.04 -10.73
CA ASP A 151 11.64 21.31 -9.45
C ASP A 151 10.71 20.11 -9.24
N LEU A 152 9.85 19.76 -10.20
CA LEU A 152 9.03 18.55 -10.14
C LEU A 152 9.90 17.30 -10.33
N GLN A 153 10.09 16.53 -9.25
CA GLN A 153 10.88 15.32 -9.30
C GLN A 153 10.05 14.14 -9.85
N VAL A 154 10.38 13.69 -11.06
CA VAL A 154 9.68 12.59 -11.73
C VAL A 154 10.62 11.49 -12.21
N ARG A 155 10.16 10.24 -12.06
CA ARG A 155 10.75 9.04 -12.65
C ARG A 155 9.83 8.46 -13.73
N THR A 156 10.28 8.49 -14.98
CA THR A 156 9.66 7.72 -16.08
C THR A 156 10.00 6.22 -15.97
N PRO A 157 9.22 5.31 -16.58
CA PRO A 157 9.60 3.89 -16.69
C PRO A 157 10.98 3.68 -17.31
N ASP A 158 11.37 4.51 -18.29
CA ASP A 158 12.72 4.45 -18.86
C ASP A 158 13.78 5.00 -17.91
N SER A 159 13.45 6.02 -17.11
CA SER A 159 14.30 6.44 -15.99
C SER A 159 14.32 5.41 -14.86
N LEU A 160 13.31 4.56 -14.67
CA LEU A 160 13.33 3.45 -13.70
C LEU A 160 14.14 2.26 -14.22
N LYS A 161 14.14 2.04 -15.55
CA LYS A 161 15.10 1.13 -16.21
C LYS A 161 16.54 1.66 -16.12
N ASN A 162 16.73 2.98 -16.10
CA ASN A 162 18.05 3.64 -16.04
C ASN A 162 18.50 4.04 -14.61
N ASN A 163 17.57 4.15 -13.65
CA ASN A 163 17.70 4.40 -12.20
C ASN A 163 17.19 3.19 -11.40
N VAL A 164 17.43 1.99 -11.90
CA VAL A 164 17.71 0.91 -10.96
C VAL A 164 19.03 1.32 -10.28
N PRO A 165 19.17 1.23 -8.93
CA PRO A 165 20.37 1.67 -8.24
C PRO A 165 21.60 1.16 -8.98
N LYS A 166 22.31 2.09 -9.64
CA LYS A 166 23.68 1.83 -10.03
C LYS A 166 24.47 1.89 -8.75
N VAL A 167 25.40 0.97 -8.57
CA VAL A 167 26.28 1.03 -7.41
C VAL A 167 27.05 2.34 -7.45
N TYR A 168 26.63 3.28 -6.60
CA TYR A 168 27.47 4.38 -6.16
C TYR A 168 28.32 3.79 -5.04
N THR A 169 29.64 3.80 -5.24
CA THR A 169 30.59 3.51 -4.17
C THR A 169 30.54 4.68 -3.19
N ASP A 170 29.48 4.77 -2.40
CA ASP A 170 29.49 5.56 -1.17
C ASP A 170 30.40 4.81 -0.19
N ASP A 171 31.35 5.52 0.42
CA ASP A 171 32.32 4.97 1.38
C ASP A 171 31.63 4.31 2.59
N LYS A 172 30.31 4.51 2.76
CA LYS A 172 29.46 3.85 3.74
C LYS A 172 29.21 2.36 3.51
N TYR A 173 29.30 1.84 2.28
CA TYR A 173 29.00 0.42 1.98
C TYR A 173 30.05 -0.24 1.08
N PRO A 174 31.33 -0.33 1.51
CA PRO A 174 32.47 -0.73 0.68
C PRO A 174 32.46 -2.18 0.17
N ASN A 175 31.39 -2.95 0.41
CA ASN A 175 31.31 -4.38 0.13
C ASN A 175 29.91 -4.83 -0.35
N MET A 176 29.22 -4.05 -1.19
CA MET A 176 27.99 -4.54 -1.83
C MET A 176 28.31 -5.74 -2.74
N LYS A 177 27.80 -6.92 -2.37
CA LYS A 177 27.91 -8.17 -3.13
C LYS A 177 26.53 -8.72 -3.39
N CYS A 178 26.35 -9.35 -4.54
CA CYS A 178 25.15 -10.12 -4.80
C CYS A 178 25.10 -11.29 -3.81
N ILE A 179 24.04 -11.38 -3.01
CA ILE A 179 23.88 -12.49 -2.06
C ILE A 179 23.81 -13.86 -2.77
N PHE A 180 23.45 -13.89 -4.07
CA PHE A 180 23.29 -15.14 -4.83
C PHE A 180 24.58 -15.65 -5.50
N CYS A 181 25.51 -14.77 -5.89
CA CYS A 181 26.72 -15.19 -6.63
C CYS A 181 28.02 -14.63 -6.06
N GLU A 182 27.94 -13.92 -4.94
CA GLU A 182 29.03 -13.26 -4.22
C GLU A 182 29.86 -12.27 -5.05
N LYS A 183 29.48 -12.04 -6.31
CA LYS A 183 30.10 -11.04 -7.16
C LYS A 183 29.87 -9.68 -6.52
N ARG A 184 30.98 -8.97 -6.29
CA ARG A 184 30.97 -7.56 -5.95
C ARG A 184 30.33 -6.81 -7.10
N PHE A 185 29.36 -5.97 -6.78
CA PHE A 185 28.83 -5.05 -7.74
C PHE A 185 29.89 -3.99 -8.03
N LYS A 186 30.01 -3.62 -9.30
CA LYS A 186 30.90 -2.55 -9.78
C LYS A 186 30.09 -1.30 -10.05
N GLU A 187 30.77 -0.16 -10.05
CA GLU A 187 30.18 1.10 -10.49
C GLU A 187 29.54 0.92 -11.89
N GLY A 188 28.26 1.30 -12.01
CA GLY A 188 27.46 1.10 -13.22
C GLY A 188 26.67 -0.21 -13.30
N ASP A 189 26.91 -1.19 -12.41
CA ASP A 189 26.08 -2.40 -12.31
C ASP A 189 24.69 -2.07 -11.76
N THR A 190 23.68 -2.76 -12.28
CA THR A 190 22.28 -2.62 -11.87
C THR A 190 21.91 -3.50 -10.67
N VAL A 191 21.41 -2.91 -9.58
CA VAL A 191 21.05 -3.62 -8.34
C VAL A 191 19.55 -3.53 -8.02
N PRO A 192 18.77 -4.61 -8.17
CA PRO A 192 17.37 -4.67 -7.75
C PRO A 192 17.13 -4.77 -6.24
N GLU A 193 15.90 -4.36 -5.86
CA GLU A 193 15.24 -4.26 -4.54
C GLU A 193 15.97 -4.79 -3.29
N SER A 194 16.10 -3.91 -2.29
CA SER A 194 16.36 -4.28 -0.88
C SER A 194 15.04 -4.61 -0.18
N ASN A 195 15.00 -5.68 0.61
CA ASN A 195 13.88 -5.90 1.52
C ASN A 195 13.99 -4.91 2.70
N ALA A 196 12.87 -4.31 3.11
CA ALA A 196 12.85 -3.15 4.00
C ALA A 196 13.37 -3.42 5.43
N SER A 197 13.53 -4.69 5.82
CA SER A 197 14.04 -5.08 7.14
C SER A 197 15.53 -5.46 7.15
N GLU A 198 16.11 -5.88 6.02
CA GLU A 198 17.51 -6.29 5.89
C GLU A 198 18.01 -6.01 4.46
N ILE A 199 19.05 -5.17 4.32
CA ILE A 199 19.55 -4.70 3.01
C ILE A 199 20.33 -5.82 2.30
N TYR A 200 19.61 -6.73 1.66
CA TYR A 200 20.18 -7.72 0.75
C TYR A 200 20.13 -7.20 -0.69
N PHE A 201 21.22 -7.42 -1.43
CA PHE A 201 21.33 -7.03 -2.83
C PHE A 201 21.40 -8.26 -3.73
N VAL A 202 20.58 -8.28 -4.77
CA VAL A 202 20.55 -9.36 -5.77
C VAL A 202 20.98 -8.79 -7.12
N CYS A 203 21.79 -9.47 -7.91
CA CYS A 203 22.11 -9.01 -9.26
C CYS A 203 21.05 -9.45 -10.28
N LEU A 204 20.86 -8.66 -11.35
CA LEU A 204 19.92 -8.97 -12.42
C LEU A 204 20.11 -10.37 -13.02
N LYS A 205 21.36 -10.82 -13.19
CA LYS A 205 21.63 -12.18 -13.71
C LYS A 205 21.01 -13.26 -12.83
N CYS A 206 21.12 -13.12 -11.52
CA CYS A 206 20.59 -14.11 -10.60
C CYS A 206 19.07 -13.97 -10.42
N MET A 207 18.50 -12.75 -10.54
CA MET A 207 17.04 -12.56 -10.65
C MET A 207 16.46 -13.18 -11.92
N ASN A 208 17.14 -13.03 -13.05
CA ASN A 208 16.72 -13.62 -14.33
C ASN A 208 16.81 -15.16 -14.33
N ASN A 209 17.51 -15.75 -13.36
CA ASN A 209 17.52 -17.19 -13.10
C ASN A 209 16.42 -17.62 -12.10
N ASP A 210 15.41 -16.78 -11.88
CA ASP A 210 14.27 -17.04 -10.97
C ASP A 210 14.67 -17.34 -9.51
N LEU A 211 15.86 -16.90 -9.08
CA LEU A 211 16.26 -16.99 -7.67
C LEU A 211 15.51 -15.94 -6.84
N LYS A 212 15.00 -16.37 -5.68
CA LYS A 212 14.23 -15.56 -4.73
C LYS A 212 14.73 -15.77 -3.31
N VAL A 213 14.50 -14.79 -2.44
CA VAL A 213 14.69 -14.90 -0.99
C VAL A 213 13.40 -15.41 -0.37
N CYS A 214 13.48 -16.39 0.50
CA CYS A 214 12.33 -16.94 1.22
C CYS A 214 11.88 -15.97 2.32
N ASN A 215 10.60 -15.65 2.35
CA ASN A 215 10.03 -14.75 3.36
C ASN A 215 10.03 -15.34 4.78
N ALA A 216 10.16 -16.67 4.91
CA ALA A 216 10.10 -17.36 6.20
C ALA A 216 11.48 -17.49 6.86
N ASP A 217 12.49 -17.93 6.10
CA ASP A 217 13.82 -18.24 6.64
C ASP A 217 14.96 -17.43 6.00
N GLY A 218 14.65 -16.49 5.11
CA GLY A 218 15.63 -15.66 4.41
C GLY A 218 16.52 -16.43 3.43
N LYS A 219 16.32 -17.74 3.23
CA LYS A 219 17.19 -18.53 2.35
C LYS A 219 16.86 -18.32 0.88
N ILE A 220 17.89 -18.49 0.08
CA ILE A 220 17.83 -18.37 -1.38
C ILE A 220 17.25 -19.65 -1.95
N PHE A 221 16.29 -19.53 -2.87
CA PHE A 221 15.73 -20.68 -3.58
C PHE A 221 15.40 -20.33 -5.03
N ASN A 222 15.38 -21.34 -5.89
CA ASN A 222 14.88 -21.20 -7.25
C ASN A 222 13.36 -21.37 -7.24
N LYS A 223 12.62 -20.36 -7.70
CA LYS A 223 11.15 -20.42 -7.76
C LYS A 223 10.65 -21.56 -8.66
N GLN A 224 11.39 -21.90 -9.71
CA GLN A 224 11.05 -23.00 -10.62
C GLN A 224 11.27 -24.38 -9.98
N SER A 225 12.11 -24.49 -8.95
CA SER A 225 12.34 -25.76 -8.25
C SER A 225 11.33 -26.05 -7.14
N VAL A 226 10.46 -25.08 -6.80
CA VAL A 226 9.39 -25.27 -5.82
C VAL A 226 8.17 -25.82 -6.53
N ASN A 227 7.81 -27.07 -6.26
CA ASN A 227 6.59 -27.64 -6.80
C ASN A 227 5.37 -26.96 -6.16
N ARG A 228 4.38 -26.58 -6.96
CA ARG A 228 3.14 -25.98 -6.45
C ARG A 228 2.39 -26.90 -5.49
N GLY A 229 2.52 -28.23 -5.65
CA GLY A 229 1.97 -29.21 -4.72
C GLY A 229 2.61 -29.20 -3.33
N ASP A 230 3.83 -28.66 -3.20
CA ASP A 230 4.53 -28.53 -1.93
C ASP A 230 4.10 -27.27 -1.16
N LEU A 231 3.27 -26.42 -1.76
CA LEU A 231 2.75 -25.19 -1.13
C LEU A 231 1.34 -25.39 -0.56
N ILE A 232 1.16 -26.49 0.15
CA ILE A 232 -0.07 -26.82 0.86
C ILE A 232 0.24 -26.82 2.35
N ILE A 233 -0.60 -26.14 3.14
CA ILE A 233 -0.52 -26.14 4.60
C ILE A 233 -0.83 -27.55 5.09
N ASP A 234 0.01 -28.10 5.97
CA ASP A 234 -0.19 -29.44 6.53
C ASP A 234 -1.44 -29.51 7.40
N GLU A 235 -1.57 -28.55 8.32
CA GLU A 235 -2.63 -28.53 9.31
C GLU A 235 -3.18 -27.12 9.48
N ILE A 236 -4.48 -26.98 9.20
CA ILE A 236 -5.21 -25.74 9.41
C ILE A 236 -5.42 -25.53 10.90
N GLN A 237 -5.11 -24.32 11.37
CA GLN A 237 -5.32 -23.88 12.73
C GLN A 237 -6.69 -23.23 12.86
N THR A 238 -7.33 -23.50 14.00
CA THR A 238 -8.64 -22.95 14.36
C THR A 238 -8.60 -22.45 15.80
N LEU A 239 -9.35 -21.39 16.08
CA LEU A 239 -9.62 -20.92 17.44
C LEU A 239 -11.04 -20.35 17.50
N LYS A 240 -11.99 -21.19 17.91
CA LYS A 240 -13.39 -20.80 18.01
C LYS A 240 -13.67 -20.05 19.31
N ILE A 241 -14.20 -18.84 19.17
CA ILE A 241 -14.79 -18.05 20.23
C ILE A 241 -16.24 -17.80 19.84
N GLU A 242 -17.16 -18.38 20.63
CA GLU A 242 -18.58 -18.45 20.28
C GLU A 242 -18.77 -19.06 18.88
N ASP A 243 -19.46 -18.36 17.98
CA ASP A 243 -19.74 -18.79 16.62
C ASP A 243 -18.65 -18.39 15.60
N SER A 244 -17.59 -17.70 16.04
CA SER A 244 -16.53 -17.18 15.17
C SER A 244 -15.22 -17.95 15.31
N ASP A 245 -14.55 -18.27 14.20
CA ASP A 245 -13.19 -18.80 14.20
C ASP A 245 -12.18 -17.69 13.90
N LEU A 246 -11.37 -17.34 14.90
CA LEU A 246 -10.41 -16.24 14.80
C LEU A 246 -9.26 -16.50 13.82
N LEU A 247 -9.06 -17.74 13.36
CA LEU A 247 -7.97 -18.08 12.43
C LEU A 247 -8.46 -18.39 11.01
N GLU A 248 -9.77 -18.34 10.76
CA GLU A 248 -10.37 -18.64 9.46
C GLU A 248 -9.84 -17.69 8.37
N PHE A 249 -9.76 -16.39 8.67
CA PHE A 249 -9.26 -15.39 7.74
C PHE A 249 -7.82 -15.66 7.29
N ILE A 250 -6.91 -15.91 8.24
CA ILE A 250 -5.50 -16.22 7.94
C ILE A 250 -5.40 -17.52 7.14
N THR A 251 -6.17 -18.53 7.53
CA THR A 251 -6.27 -19.80 6.83
C THR A 251 -6.66 -19.61 5.36
N ASP A 252 -7.68 -18.81 5.08
CA ASP A 252 -8.17 -18.60 3.72
C ASP A 252 -7.20 -17.83 2.82
N ILE A 253 -6.41 -16.90 3.40
CA ILE A 253 -5.29 -16.26 2.70
C ILE A 253 -4.27 -17.30 2.27
N PHE A 254 -3.88 -18.19 3.18
CA PHE A 254 -2.82 -19.16 2.91
C PHE A 254 -3.25 -20.32 2.02
N LYS A 255 -4.53 -20.73 2.04
CA LYS A 255 -5.09 -21.72 1.09
C LYS A 255 -4.85 -21.32 -0.37
N ASN A 256 -4.81 -20.02 -0.66
CA ASN A 256 -4.67 -19.50 -2.02
C ASN A 256 -3.29 -18.86 -2.29
N LYS A 257 -2.38 -18.85 -1.30
CA LYS A 257 -1.10 -18.14 -1.40
C LYS A 257 -0.18 -18.84 -2.42
N LYS A 258 0.36 -18.06 -3.36
CA LYS A 258 1.27 -18.56 -4.40
C LYS A 258 2.63 -17.87 -4.27
N GLY A 259 3.66 -18.65 -3.89
CA GLY A 259 5.07 -18.22 -3.88
C GLY A 259 5.51 -17.44 -2.64
N GLY A 260 6.76 -16.96 -2.68
CA GLY A 260 7.42 -16.23 -1.57
C GLY A 260 8.07 -17.12 -0.51
N VAL A 261 8.00 -18.45 -0.66
CA VAL A 261 8.59 -19.42 0.27
C VAL A 261 9.31 -20.54 -0.47
N CYS A 262 10.38 -21.06 0.13
CA CYS A 262 11.29 -22.02 -0.51
C CYS A 262 10.89 -23.49 -0.36
N SER A 263 9.97 -23.78 0.55
CA SER A 263 9.60 -25.16 0.90
C SER A 263 8.25 -25.19 1.61
N LYS A 264 7.66 -26.40 1.67
CA LYS A 264 6.48 -26.68 2.49
C LYS A 264 6.67 -26.29 3.95
N LYS A 265 7.82 -26.66 4.53
CA LYS A 265 8.19 -26.28 5.91
C LYS A 265 8.11 -24.76 6.09
N CYS A 266 8.70 -24.00 5.16
CA CYS A 266 8.67 -22.54 5.22
C CYS A 266 7.26 -21.95 5.02
N LEU A 267 6.42 -22.55 4.18
CA LEU A 267 5.02 -22.14 4.05
C LEU A 267 4.27 -22.32 5.37
N ASN A 268 4.41 -23.49 6.01
CA ASN A 268 3.78 -23.77 7.30
C ASN A 268 4.31 -22.83 8.39
N SER A 269 5.62 -22.65 8.50
CA SER A 269 6.20 -21.70 9.48
C SER A 269 5.68 -20.29 9.29
N LEU A 270 5.58 -19.81 8.04
CA LEU A 270 5.02 -18.50 7.73
C LEU A 270 3.53 -18.41 8.12
N TYR A 271 2.74 -19.45 7.82
CA TYR A 271 1.34 -19.52 8.21
C TYR A 271 1.14 -19.48 9.75
N ILE A 272 1.92 -20.25 10.49
CA ILE A 272 1.88 -20.28 11.96
C ILE A 272 2.26 -18.92 12.55
N ASN A 273 3.30 -18.27 12.01
CA ASN A 273 3.70 -16.93 12.43
C ASN A 273 2.57 -15.91 12.22
N GLU A 274 1.90 -15.94 11.07
CA GLU A 274 0.76 -15.05 10.79
C GLU A 274 -0.42 -15.31 11.74
N CYS A 275 -0.70 -16.58 12.07
CA CYS A 275 -1.71 -16.92 13.08
C CYS A 275 -1.35 -16.33 14.45
N ILE A 276 -0.10 -16.47 14.90
CA ILE A 276 0.37 -15.92 16.18
C ILE A 276 0.22 -14.39 16.18
N MET A 277 0.73 -13.71 15.14
CA MET A 277 0.69 -12.26 15.03
C MET A 277 -0.75 -11.73 15.02
N HIS A 278 -1.65 -12.44 14.34
CA HIS A 278 -3.08 -12.12 14.31
C HIS A 278 -3.71 -12.21 15.70
N LEU A 279 -3.48 -13.29 16.45
CA LEU A 279 -3.99 -13.43 17.81
C LEU A 279 -3.37 -12.42 18.79
N GLN A 280 -2.08 -12.10 18.64
CA GLN A 280 -1.41 -11.06 19.42
C GLN A 280 -2.02 -9.69 19.17
N THR A 281 -2.43 -9.40 17.92
CA THR A 281 -3.10 -8.15 17.57
C THR A 281 -4.42 -8.01 18.32
N TYR A 282 -5.22 -9.08 18.42
CA TYR A 282 -6.43 -9.09 19.23
C TYR A 282 -6.17 -8.79 20.71
N LEU A 283 -5.15 -9.40 21.31
CA LEU A 283 -4.76 -9.13 22.71
C LEU A 283 -4.31 -7.68 22.91
N ALA A 284 -3.52 -7.14 21.97
CA ALA A 284 -3.05 -5.77 22.02
C ALA A 284 -4.21 -4.77 21.94
N LEU A 285 -5.13 -4.95 20.98
CA LEU A 285 -6.31 -4.10 20.84
C LEU A 285 -7.24 -4.19 22.05
N ALA A 286 -7.46 -5.39 22.57
CA ALA A 286 -8.26 -5.60 23.78
C ALA A 286 -7.63 -4.95 25.03
N SER A 287 -6.32 -4.67 25.01
CA SER A 287 -5.61 -4.00 26.10
C SER A 287 -5.65 -2.47 26.01
N MET A 288 -6.14 -1.90 24.90
CA MET A 288 -6.25 -0.45 24.73
C MET A 288 -7.38 0.13 25.60
N GLU A 289 -7.20 1.33 26.15
CA GLU A 289 -8.17 1.96 27.05
C GLU A 289 -9.49 2.31 26.34
N LYS A 290 -9.44 2.72 25.07
CA LYS A 290 -10.62 3.09 24.29
C LYS A 290 -11.46 1.86 23.90
N GLU A 291 -12.77 2.02 23.81
CA GLU A 291 -13.65 1.01 23.21
C GLU A 291 -13.32 0.86 21.72
N SER A 292 -13.30 -0.39 21.26
CA SER A 292 -13.11 -0.71 19.84
C SER A 292 -14.45 -0.64 19.14
N THR A 293 -14.45 -0.36 17.83
CA THR A 293 -15.62 -0.53 16.98
C THR A 293 -15.94 -2.00 16.70
N SER A 294 -15.03 -2.92 17.05
CA SER A 294 -15.23 -4.36 16.90
C SER A 294 -15.84 -4.97 18.18
N ASP A 295 -17.05 -5.51 18.05
CA ASP A 295 -17.76 -6.24 19.12
C ASP A 295 -16.91 -7.38 19.69
N LEU A 296 -16.17 -8.07 18.82
CA LEU A 296 -15.27 -9.16 19.18
C LEU A 296 -14.08 -8.66 20.03
N VAL A 297 -13.46 -7.54 19.66
CA VAL A 297 -12.38 -6.94 20.47
C VAL A 297 -12.90 -6.51 21.84
N ASN A 298 -14.10 -5.91 21.89
CA ASN A 298 -14.73 -5.52 23.16
C ASN A 298 -15.08 -6.74 24.03
N MET A 299 -15.54 -7.83 23.42
CA MET A 299 -15.79 -9.10 24.11
C MET A 299 -14.50 -9.68 24.71
N ILE A 300 -13.40 -9.70 23.94
CA ILE A 300 -12.09 -10.15 24.44
C ILE A 300 -11.62 -9.25 25.59
N LYS A 301 -11.77 -7.92 25.46
CA LYS A 301 -11.39 -6.94 26.50
C LYS A 301 -12.09 -7.22 27.83
N GLY A 302 -13.39 -7.51 27.80
CA GLY A 302 -14.22 -7.76 28.98
C GLY A 302 -14.15 -9.18 29.56
N ASN A 303 -13.45 -10.12 28.91
CA ASN A 303 -13.49 -11.54 29.29
C ASN A 303 -12.08 -12.16 29.42
N GLU A 304 -11.65 -12.35 30.66
CA GLU A 304 -10.31 -12.87 30.96
C GLU A 304 -10.12 -14.34 30.53
N ASP A 305 -11.18 -15.15 30.54
CA ASP A 305 -11.11 -16.53 30.07
C ASP A 305 -10.83 -16.59 28.56
N ILE A 306 -11.40 -15.66 27.78
CA ILE A 306 -11.12 -15.55 26.35
C ILE A 306 -9.67 -15.11 26.12
N LYS A 307 -9.15 -14.13 26.88
CA LYS A 307 -7.74 -13.74 26.78
C LYS A 307 -6.80 -14.90 27.10
N ASN A 308 -7.09 -15.66 28.15
CA ASN A 308 -6.33 -16.85 28.52
C ASN A 308 -6.34 -17.91 27.42
N LYS A 309 -7.49 -18.14 26.75
CA LYS A 309 -7.57 -19.03 25.59
C LYS A 309 -6.70 -18.56 24.42
N LEU A 310 -6.71 -17.25 24.12
CA LEU A 310 -5.86 -16.67 23.07
C LEU A 310 -4.37 -16.85 23.39
N MET A 311 -3.96 -16.54 24.63
CA MET A 311 -2.57 -16.71 25.08
C MET A 311 -2.13 -18.18 25.00
N HIS A 312 -2.96 -19.11 25.49
CA HIS A 312 -2.67 -20.55 25.40
C HIS A 312 -2.52 -20.99 23.94
N LYS A 313 -3.42 -20.54 23.05
CA LYS A 313 -3.32 -20.90 21.63
C LYS A 313 -2.06 -20.32 20.98
N ILE A 314 -1.67 -19.09 21.32
CA ILE A 314 -0.40 -18.50 20.86
C ILE A 314 0.79 -19.37 21.31
N ASP A 315 0.81 -19.80 22.57
CA ASP A 315 1.92 -20.61 23.07
C ASP A 315 1.95 -22.02 22.46
N GLU A 316 0.79 -22.63 22.23
CA GLU A 316 0.65 -23.85 21.43
C GLU A 316 1.21 -23.64 20.01
N LEU A 317 0.81 -22.56 19.33
CA LEU A 317 1.27 -22.27 17.97
C LEU A 317 2.80 -22.08 17.89
N LYS A 318 3.41 -21.46 18.90
CA LYS A 318 4.87 -21.31 18.96
C LYS A 318 5.59 -22.65 19.00
N THR A 319 4.97 -23.72 19.49
CA THR A 319 5.61 -25.05 19.51
C THR A 319 5.86 -25.62 18.11
N PHE A 320 5.10 -25.18 17.11
CA PHE A 320 5.26 -25.62 15.71
C PHE A 320 6.38 -24.87 14.95
N LEU A 321 6.98 -23.84 15.55
CA LEU A 321 8.03 -23.03 14.92
C LEU A 321 9.46 -23.59 15.11
N TRP A 322 9.62 -24.68 15.86
CA TRP A 322 10.92 -25.25 16.23
C TRP A 322 11.28 -26.51 15.43
#